data_AF-A0A352JZL6-F1
#
_entry.id   AF-A0A352JZL6-F1
#
_cell.length_a   1.000
_cell.length_b   1.000
_cell.length_c   1.000
_cell.angle_alpha   90.00
_cell.angle_beta   90.00
_cell.angle_gamma   90.00
#
_symmetry.space_group_name_H-M   'P 1'
#
loop_
_entity.id
_entity.type
_entity.pdbx_description
1 polymer ?
#
loop_
_entity_poly.entity_id
_entity_poly.type
_entity_poly.pdbx_seq_one_letter_code
_entity_poly.pdbx_strand_id
1 'polypeptide(L)' 'LGFDCGPMGGFDVNAVESKFFDGTRWKFNCVVLLGRGDHSALHPRAPRLSFEQACRII' A
#
# COMPACT_ATOMS: atom_id res chain seq x y z
N LEU A 1 -10.93 -13.72 1.32
CA LEU A 1 -9.72 -14.42 1.82
C LEU A 1 -9.43 -14.14 3.30
N GLY A 2 -9.89 -13.00 3.85
CA GLY A 2 -9.77 -12.74 5.31
C GLY A 2 -8.34 -12.42 5.76
N PHE A 3 -7.51 -11.89 4.86
CA PHE A 3 -6.17 -11.39 5.18
C PHE A 3 -6.20 -9.88 5.38
N ASP A 4 -5.41 -9.42 6.34
CA ASP A 4 -5.03 -8.03 6.49
C ASP A 4 -3.94 -7.66 5.48
N CYS A 5 -3.85 -6.38 5.14
CA CYS A 5 -2.88 -5.87 4.19
C CYS A 5 -2.15 -4.62 4.70
N GLY A 6 -0.82 -4.61 4.52
CA GLY A 6 0.05 -3.47 4.79
C GLY A 6 0.70 -2.96 3.51
N PRO A 7 0.07 -2.03 2.78
CA PRO A 7 0.68 -1.41 1.60
C PRO A 7 1.75 -0.40 2.02
N MET A 8 2.92 -0.48 1.42
CA MET A 8 4.06 0.38 1.75
C MET A 8 4.80 0.84 0.49
N GLY A 9 5.05 2.15 0.41
CA GLY A 9 5.90 2.77 -0.62
C GLY A 9 7.29 3.19 -0.13
N GLY A 10 7.57 3.07 1.18
CA GLY A 10 8.83 3.52 1.80
C GLY A 10 10.02 2.57 1.57
N PHE A 11 10.19 2.05 0.35
CA PHE A 11 11.26 1.13 -0.03
C PHE A 11 12.19 1.77 -1.06
N ASP A 12 13.42 1.26 -1.15
CA ASP A 12 14.32 1.60 -2.24
C ASP A 12 13.83 0.95 -3.54
N VAL A 13 13.17 1.76 -4.36
CA VAL A 13 12.60 1.37 -5.66
C VAL A 13 13.67 0.77 -6.57
N ASN A 14 14.86 1.38 -6.65
CA ASN A 14 15.91 0.94 -7.57
C ASN A 14 16.48 -0.41 -7.15
N ALA A 15 16.69 -0.61 -5.84
CA ALA A 15 17.14 -1.89 -5.32
C ALA A 15 16.14 -3.01 -5.59
N VAL A 16 14.84 -2.75 -5.40
CA VAL A 16 13.78 -3.73 -5.69
C VAL A 16 13.69 -4.03 -7.19
N GLU A 17 13.69 -3.00 -8.04
CA GLU A 17 13.64 -3.17 -9.50
C GLU A 17 14.84 -3.96 -10.01
N SER A 18 16.06 -3.59 -9.61
CA SER A 18 17.28 -4.30 -10.03
C SER A 18 17.28 -5.76 -9.55
N LYS A 19 16.74 -6.04 -8.36
CA LYS A 19 16.78 -7.40 -7.80
C LYS A 19 15.73 -8.33 -8.38
N PHE A 20 14.52 -7.82 -8.66
CA PHE A 20 13.35 -8.65 -8.95
C PHE A 20 12.74 -8.41 -10.33
N PHE A 21 13.01 -7.26 -10.96
CA PHE A 21 12.33 -6.82 -12.18
C PHE A 21 13.29 -6.45 -13.32
N ASP A 22 14.58 -6.80 -13.19
CA ASP A 22 15.58 -6.55 -14.23
C ASP A 22 15.20 -7.21 -15.57
N GLY A 23 15.42 -6.49 -16.67
CA GLY A 23 15.03 -6.91 -18.01
C GLY A 23 13.52 -6.95 -18.29
N THR A 24 12.66 -6.57 -17.33
CA THR A 24 11.22 -6.49 -17.54
C THR A 24 10.76 -5.09 -17.95
N ARG A 25 9.52 -4.97 -18.43
CA ARG A 25 8.85 -3.67 -18.65
C ARG A 25 8.10 -3.17 -17.41
N TRP A 26 8.19 -3.90 -16.29
CA TRP A 26 7.46 -3.60 -15.07
C TRP A 26 8.21 -2.59 -14.22
N LYS A 27 7.44 -1.76 -13.52
CA LYS A 27 7.94 -0.79 -12.55
C LYS A 27 7.41 -1.14 -11.17
N PHE A 28 8.27 -1.01 -10.17
CA PHE A 28 7.86 -1.21 -8.78
C PHE A 28 6.97 -0.03 -8.36
N ASN A 29 5.86 -0.35 -7.72
CA ASN A 29 4.89 0.64 -7.21
C ASN A 29 4.87 0.63 -5.68
N CYS A 30 4.59 -0.54 -5.11
CA CYS A 30 4.56 -0.75 -3.68
C CYS A 30 4.77 -2.22 -3.36
N VAL A 31 5.07 -2.50 -2.10
CA VAL A 31 4.96 -3.85 -1.53
C VAL A 31 3.67 -3.92 -0.71
N VAL A 32 3.02 -5.07 -0.75
CA VAL A 32 1.84 -5.37 0.07
C VAL A 32 2.15 -6.61 0.88
N LEU A 33 2.29 -6.44 2.20
CA LEU A 33 2.36 -7.58 3.12
C LEU A 33 0.95 -8.10 3.34
N LEU A 34 0.75 -9.41 3.21
CA LEU A 34 -0.51 -10.09 3.48
C LEU A 34 -0.34 -11.03 4.67
N GLY A 35 -1.30 -11.03 5.59
CA GLY A 35 -1.23 -11.87 6.78
C GLY A 35 -2.46 -11.73 7.66
N ARG A 36 -2.33 -12.16 8.92
CA ARG A 36 -3.32 -11.89 9.97
C ARG A 36 -2.67 -10.95 10.98
N GLY A 37 -3.21 -9.75 11.08
CA GLY A 37 -2.76 -8.75 12.03
C GLY A 37 -3.21 -9.10 13.44
N ASP A 38 -2.46 -8.60 14.42
CA ASP A 38 -2.93 -8.56 15.80
C ASP A 38 -3.89 -7.37 15.97
N HIS A 39 -5.17 -7.67 16.12
CA HIS A 39 -6.20 -6.65 16.25
C HIS A 39 -6.06 -5.81 17.53
N SER A 40 -5.35 -6.33 18.55
CA SER A 40 -5.09 -5.59 19.79
C SER A 40 -4.02 -4.50 19.65
N ALA A 41 -3.18 -4.59 18.60
CA ALA A 41 -2.10 -3.65 18.32
C ALA A 41 -2.46 -2.61 17.25
N LEU A 42 -3.71 -2.61 16.73
CA LEU A 42 -4.13 -1.68 15.69
C LEU A 42 -4.33 -0.27 16.23
N HIS A 43 -3.79 0.70 15.52
CA HIS A 43 -4.11 2.11 15.77
C HIS A 43 -5.57 2.41 15.40
N PRO A 44 -6.21 3.41 16.04
CA PRO A 44 -7.49 3.93 15.59
C PRO A 44 -7.44 4.36 14.12
N ARG A 45 -8.56 4.17 13.42
CA ARG A 45 -8.65 4.55 12.01
C ARG A 45 -8.45 6.07 11.88
N ALA A 46 -7.50 6.47 11.03
CA ALA A 46 -7.26 7.88 10.73
C ALA A 46 -8.51 8.55 10.09
N PRO A 47 -8.67 9.88 10.22
CA PRO A 47 -9.76 10.62 9.60
C PRO A 47 -9.85 10.36 8.09
N ARG A 48 -11.07 10.38 7.57
CA ARG A 48 -11.35 10.31 6.13
C ARG A 48 -12.00 11.62 5.69
N LEU A 49 -11.65 12.06 4.49
CA LEU A 49 -12.30 13.19 3.86
C LEU A 49 -13.79 12.88 3.69
N SER A 50 -14.63 13.88 3.91
CA SER A 50 -16.02 13.85 3.44
C SER A 50 -16.06 13.79 1.91
N PHE A 51 -17.22 13.43 1.37
CA PHE A 51 -17.42 13.36 -0.07
C PHE A 51 -17.17 14.71 -0.74
N GLU A 52 -17.72 15.78 -0.17
CA GLU A 52 -17.61 17.15 -0.66
C GLU A 52 -16.15 17.64 -0.68
N GLN A 53 -15.30 17.13 0.22
CA GLN A 53 -13.88 17.42 0.24
C GLN A 53 -13.09 16.64 -0.82
N ALA A 54 -13.51 15.42 -1.14
CA ALA A 54 -12.77 14.52 -2.03
C ALA A 54 -13.22 14.60 -3.51
N CYS A 55 -14.44 15.05 -3.77
CA CYS A 55 -15.07 14.92 -5.10
C CYS A 55 -15.64 16.25 -5.63
N ARG A 56 -15.68 16.38 -6.95
CA ARG A 56 -16.41 17.44 -7.67
C ARG A 56 -17.37 16.81 -8.67
N ILE A 57 -18.57 17.38 -8.80
CA ILE A 57 -19.55 16.97 -9.81
C ILE A 57 -19.44 17.97 -10.97
N ILE A 58 -19.21 17.46 -12.18
CA ILE A 58 -18.98 18.21 -13.41
C ILE A 58 -19.97 17.73 -14.47
#